data_AF-A0A956R332-F1
#
_entry.id   AF-A0A956R332-F1
#
_cell.length_a   1.000
_cell.length_b   1.000
_cell.length_c   1.000
_cell.angle_alpha   90.00
_cell.angle_beta   90.00
_cell.angle_gamma   90.00
#
_symmetry.space_group_name_H-M   'P 1'
#
loop_
_entity.id
_entity.type
_entity.pdbx_description
1 polymer ?
#
loop_
_entity_poly.entity_id
_entity_poly.type
_entity_poly.pdbx_seq_one_letter_code
_entity_poly.pdbx_strand_id
1 'polypeptide(L)'
;KVGGALSAGPSACAVDDGNIDVYVRGGDQGIHQSWWIPGKGWSGWYPQGGLTPSSPAVVSRDVDSRDVMIRGGDNGLQIKRWTRSGGWTNWTNLGGATDMAPSLCAPTPTQLDAYVRGPDGAIWHAWSNG
;
A
#
# COMPACT_ATOMS: atom_id res chain seq x y z
N LYS A 1 -13.45 -15.59 10.14
CA LYS A 1 -13.84 -14.35 9.42
C LYS A 1 -12.72 -13.34 9.59
N VAL A 2 -11.99 -13.03 8.53
CA VAL A 2 -10.96 -11.98 8.58
C VAL A 2 -11.68 -10.64 8.48
N GLY A 3 -11.81 -9.96 9.63
CA GLY A 3 -12.19 -8.56 9.90
C GLY A 3 -13.09 -7.75 8.93
N GLY A 4 -14.17 -7.19 9.49
CA GLY A 4 -14.77 -5.89 9.09
C GLY A 4 -15.52 -5.83 7.75
N ALA A 5 -16.44 -4.87 7.63
CA ALA A 5 -17.06 -4.54 6.34
C ALA A 5 -16.01 -3.84 5.46
N LEU A 6 -15.40 -4.58 4.54
CA LEU A 6 -14.46 -4.04 3.57
C LEU A 6 -15.26 -3.34 2.46
N SER A 7 -15.19 -2.01 2.40
CA SER A 7 -15.77 -1.23 1.31
C SER A 7 -14.87 -1.17 0.06
N ALA A 8 -13.64 -1.65 0.17
CA ALA A 8 -12.63 -1.71 -0.88
C ALA A 8 -11.81 -3.00 -0.74
N GLY A 9 -11.26 -3.49 -1.85
CA GLY A 9 -10.52 -4.77 -1.87
C GLY A 9 -9.20 -4.72 -1.07
N PRO A 10 -8.73 -5.86 -0.54
CA PRO A 10 -7.40 -5.96 0.08
C PRO A 10 -6.29 -5.83 -0.96
N SER A 11 -5.09 -5.46 -0.50
CA SER A 11 -3.83 -5.59 -1.24
C SER A 11 -2.83 -6.38 -0.40
N ALA A 12 -1.99 -7.21 -1.02
CA ALA A 12 -1.06 -8.08 -0.31
C ALA A 12 0.28 -8.16 -1.04
N CYS A 13 1.35 -8.39 -0.28
CA CYS A 13 2.67 -8.68 -0.82
C CYS A 13 3.32 -9.83 -0.03
N ALA A 14 4.11 -10.65 -0.73
CA ALA A 14 5.02 -11.57 -0.09
C ALA A 14 6.24 -10.80 0.40
N VAL A 15 6.64 -11.07 1.64
CA VAL A 15 7.80 -10.46 2.29
C VAL A 15 9.07 -11.25 1.97
N ASP A 16 8.95 -12.56 2.14
CA ASP A 16 9.92 -13.60 1.85
C ASP A 16 9.16 -14.93 1.72
N ASP A 17 9.88 -16.06 1.74
CA ASP A 17 9.30 -17.39 1.69
C ASP A 17 8.41 -17.68 2.91
N GLY A 18 7.11 -17.46 2.72
CA GLY A 18 6.06 -17.84 3.66
C GLY A 18 5.52 -16.71 4.53
N ASN A 19 6.13 -15.52 4.53
CA ASN A 19 5.59 -14.34 5.21
C ASN A 19 4.80 -13.46 4.23
N ILE A 20 3.60 -13.03 4.64
CA ILE A 20 2.69 -12.22 3.80
C ILE A 20 2.22 -11.02 4.61
N ASP A 21 2.28 -9.83 4.02
CA ASP A 21 1.63 -8.63 4.55
C ASP A 21 0.37 -8.32 3.73
N VAL A 22 -0.72 -8.02 4.43
CA VAL A 22 -2.02 -7.66 3.85
C VAL A 22 -2.47 -6.30 4.38
N TYR A 23 -2.98 -5.47 3.48
CA TYR A 23 -3.48 -4.13 3.76
C TYR A 23 -4.92 -4.00 3.26
N VAL A 24 -5.76 -3.37 4.07
CA VAL A 24 -7.16 -3.11 3.74
C VAL A 24 -7.54 -1.68 4.07
N ARG A 25 -8.54 -1.16 3.37
CA ARG A 25 -9.28 0.01 3.83
C ARG A 25 -10.32 -0.42 4.87
N GLY A 26 -10.25 0.14 6.07
CA GLY A 26 -11.25 -0.05 7.13
C GLY A 26 -12.51 0.79 6.91
N GLY A 27 -13.53 0.54 7.74
CA GLY A 27 -14.75 1.36 7.75
C GLY A 27 -14.52 2.81 8.20
N ASP A 28 -13.41 3.06 8.89
CA ASP A 28 -12.88 4.37 9.26
C ASP A 28 -12.17 5.10 8.10
N GLN A 29 -12.16 4.51 6.91
CA GLN A 29 -11.46 4.99 5.72
C GLN A 29 -9.93 4.98 5.82
N GLY A 30 -9.38 4.46 6.92
CA GLY A 30 -7.94 4.32 7.15
C GLY A 30 -7.41 3.00 6.61
N ILE A 31 -6.09 2.91 6.46
CA ILE A 31 -5.42 1.66 6.10
C ILE A 31 -5.13 0.86 7.37
N HIS A 32 -5.44 -0.43 7.32
CA HIS A 32 -5.14 -1.42 8.35
C HIS A 32 -4.24 -2.51 7.77
N GLN A 33 -3.24 -2.94 8.54
CA GLN A 33 -2.29 -3.99 8.18
C GLN A 33 -2.55 -5.24 9.03
N SER A 34 -2.42 -6.41 8.42
CA SER A 34 -2.32 -7.71 9.10
C SER A 34 -1.26 -8.52 8.38
N TRP A 35 -0.42 -9.23 9.12
CA TRP A 35 0.66 -10.04 8.55
C TRP A 35 0.59 -11.48 9.05
N TRP A 36 1.02 -12.40 8.19
CA TRP A 36 1.10 -13.83 8.47
C TRP A 36 2.56 -14.23 8.69
N ILE A 37 2.80 -14.98 9.76
CA ILE A 37 4.09 -15.64 10.02
C ILE A 37 3.86 -17.15 10.12
N PRO A 38 4.60 -17.98 9.35
CA PRO A 38 4.54 -19.43 9.46
C PRO A 38 4.72 -19.91 10.90
N GLY A 39 3.83 -20.80 11.36
CA GLY A 39 3.85 -21.34 12.72
C GLY A 39 3.36 -20.40 13.83
N LYS A 40 3.17 -19.09 13.57
CA LYS A 40 2.59 -18.14 14.53
C LYS A 40 1.17 -17.72 14.17
N GLY A 41 0.87 -17.65 12.88
CA GLY A 41 -0.43 -17.23 12.39
C GLY A 41 -0.53 -15.75 12.03
N TRP A 42 -1.75 -15.23 11.99
CA TRP A 42 -2.04 -13.83 11.70
C TRP A 42 -1.81 -12.93 12.92
N SER A 43 -1.24 -11.76 12.70
CA SER A 43 -0.99 -10.73 13.73
C SER A 43 -2.26 -10.11 14.32
N GLY A 44 -3.38 -10.19 13.62
CA GLY A 44 -4.51 -9.27 13.83
C GLY A 44 -4.30 -7.94 13.09
N TRP A 45 -5.30 -7.07 13.14
CA TRP A 45 -5.33 -5.81 12.38
C TRP A 45 -4.75 -4.65 13.18
N TYR A 46 -3.79 -3.95 12.59
CA TYR A 46 -3.15 -2.76 13.15
C TYR A 46 -3.39 -1.54 12.25
N PRO A 47 -3.77 -0.38 12.81
CA PRO A 47 -3.98 0.82 12.03
C PRO A 47 -2.66 1.40 11.51
N GLN A 48 -2.62 1.77 10.23
CA GLN A 48 -1.52 2.49 9.58
C GLN A 48 -1.86 3.96 9.28
N GLY A 49 -3.08 4.37 9.62
CA GLY A 49 -3.62 5.70 9.36
C GLY A 49 -3.88 5.93 7.87
N GLY A 50 -3.77 7.19 7.45
CA GLY A 50 -4.17 7.62 6.11
C GLY A 50 -5.69 7.73 5.99
N LEU A 51 -6.14 8.35 4.91
CA LEU A 51 -7.56 8.48 4.58
C LEU A 51 -7.69 8.31 3.07
N THR A 52 -8.42 7.28 2.65
CA THR A 52 -8.56 6.96 1.24
C THR A 52 -10.01 6.64 0.89
N PRO A 53 -10.49 6.99 -0.32
CA PRO A 53 -11.74 6.47 -0.84
C PRO A 53 -11.58 5.11 -1.55
N SER A 54 -10.36 4.63 -1.80
CA SER A 54 -10.08 3.46 -2.65
C SER A 54 -9.33 2.35 -1.92
N SER A 55 -9.10 1.22 -2.60
CA SER A 55 -8.17 0.19 -2.14
C SER A 55 -6.74 0.73 -2.05
N PRO A 56 -5.90 0.25 -1.12
CA PRO A 56 -4.47 0.49 -1.17
C PRO A 56 -3.79 -0.36 -2.26
N ALA A 57 -2.56 0.01 -2.59
CA ALA A 57 -1.61 -0.85 -3.29
C ALA A 57 -0.37 -1.05 -2.41
N VAL A 58 0.18 -2.26 -2.36
CA VAL A 58 1.42 -2.55 -1.64
C VAL A 58 2.40 -3.35 -2.51
N VAL A 59 3.68 -3.06 -2.36
CA VAL A 59 4.79 -3.91 -2.82
C VAL A 59 5.85 -4.06 -1.73
N SER A 60 6.56 -5.19 -1.79
CA SER A 60 7.83 -5.39 -1.09
C SER A 60 8.95 -5.25 -2.12
N ARG A 61 9.88 -4.31 -1.95
CA ARG A 61 11.04 -4.18 -2.86
C ARG A 61 12.11 -5.22 -2.52
N ASP A 62 12.22 -5.53 -1.24
CA ASP A 62 13.02 -6.60 -0.66
C ASP A 62 12.37 -7.04 0.67
N VAL A 63 13.00 -7.98 1.39
CA VAL A 63 12.50 -8.48 2.69
C VAL A 63 12.39 -7.38 3.75
N ASP A 64 13.21 -6.33 3.65
CA ASP A 64 13.37 -5.29 4.66
C ASP A 64 12.59 -4.01 4.34
N SER A 65 11.73 -4.02 3.31
CA SER A 65 11.00 -2.82 2.86
C SER A 65 9.57 -3.09 2.42
N ARG A 66 8.67 -2.14 2.69
CA ARG A 66 7.31 -2.08 2.12
C ARG A 66 6.99 -0.68 1.66
N ASP A 67 6.36 -0.58 0.50
CA ASP A 67 5.78 0.67 0.01
C ASP A 67 4.28 0.50 -0.16
N VAL A 68 3.50 1.29 0.59
CA VAL A 68 2.05 1.32 0.51
C VAL A 68 1.62 2.64 -0.10
N MET A 69 0.89 2.58 -1.20
CA MET A 69 0.35 3.75 -1.88
C MET A 69 -1.17 3.76 -1.84
N ILE A 70 -1.74 4.94 -1.63
CA ILE A 70 -3.18 5.20 -1.68
C ILE A 70 -3.43 6.42 -2.55
N ARG A 71 -4.68 6.55 -3.01
CA ARG A 71 -5.23 7.83 -3.40
C ARG A 71 -5.82 8.51 -2.17
N GLY A 72 -5.50 9.78 -1.93
CA GLY A 72 -6.10 10.61 -0.89
C GLY A 72 -7.48 11.16 -1.28
N GLY A 73 -8.17 11.80 -0.33
CA GLY A 73 -9.46 12.45 -0.59
C GLY A 73 -9.37 13.65 -1.56
N ASP A 74 -8.17 14.19 -1.77
CA ASP A 74 -7.83 15.23 -2.74
C ASP A 74 -7.50 14.68 -4.14
N ASN A 75 -7.62 13.36 -4.33
CA ASN A 75 -7.22 12.63 -5.55
C ASN A 75 -5.72 12.54 -5.80
N GLY A 76 -4.89 13.08 -4.90
CA GLY A 76 -3.44 12.95 -4.95
C GLY A 76 -2.99 11.57 -4.50
N LEU A 77 -1.84 11.13 -5.01
CA LEU A 77 -1.19 9.91 -4.54
C LEU A 77 -0.46 10.19 -3.24
N GLN A 78 -0.60 9.28 -2.28
CA GLN A 78 0.13 9.32 -1.02
C GLN A 78 0.85 8.00 -0.79
N ILE A 79 2.06 8.06 -0.26
CA ILE A 79 2.87 6.88 0.04
C ILE A 79 3.27 6.84 1.52
N LYS A 80 3.23 5.64 2.09
CA LYS A 80 3.80 5.31 3.40
C LYS A 80 4.80 4.19 3.22
N ARG A 81 5.99 4.33 3.80
CA ARG A 81 7.07 3.36 3.65
C ARG A 81 7.38 2.70 4.98
N TRP A 82 7.72 1.43 4.95
CA TRP A 82 8.31 0.71 6.07
C TRP A 82 9.70 0.27 5.70
N THR A 83 10.65 0.42 6.63
CA THR A 83 11.93 -0.30 6.57
C THR A 83 12.19 -1.02 7.87
N ARG A 84 12.94 -2.13 7.82
CA ARG A 84 13.31 -2.87 9.04
C ARG A 84 14.07 -2.02 10.05
N SER A 85 14.92 -1.11 9.59
CA SER A 85 15.75 -0.25 10.44
C SER A 85 15.04 1.00 10.95
N GLY A 86 14.03 1.50 10.22
CA GLY A 86 13.37 2.78 10.52
C GLY A 86 11.91 2.66 10.95
N GLY A 87 11.29 1.50 10.75
CA GLY A 87 9.86 1.32 10.92
C GLY A 87 9.06 2.08 9.87
N TRP A 88 7.81 2.40 10.22
CA TRP A 88 6.87 3.11 9.35
C TRP A 88 7.15 4.62 9.31
N THR A 89 7.16 5.19 8.11
CA THR A 89 7.13 6.65 7.91
C THR A 89 5.72 7.22 8.14
N ASN A 90 5.64 8.55 8.21
CA ASN A 90 4.38 9.24 7.96
C ASN A 90 3.97 9.11 6.48
N TRP A 91 2.69 9.36 6.21
CA TRP A 91 2.17 9.47 4.84
C TRP A 91 2.77 10.71 4.16
N THR A 92 3.27 10.53 2.94
CA THR A 92 3.85 11.60 2.12
C THR A 92 2.98 11.81 0.90
N ASN A 93 2.55 13.05 0.65
CA ASN A 93 1.81 13.39 -0.56
C ASN A 93 2.78 13.53 -1.75
N LEU A 94 2.51 12.80 -2.83
CA LEU A 94 3.27 12.82 -4.07
C LEU A 94 2.61 13.69 -5.15
N GLY A 95 1.43 14.24 -4.86
CA GLY A 95 0.65 15.01 -5.82
C GLY A 95 0.00 14.12 -6.89
N GLY A 96 -0.18 14.70 -8.08
CA GLY A 96 -0.93 14.06 -9.16
C GLY A 96 -2.44 14.06 -8.92
N ALA A 97 -3.18 13.44 -9.84
CA ALA A 97 -4.62 13.27 -9.73
C ALA A 97 -5.02 11.95 -10.37
N THR A 98 -5.76 11.11 -9.64
CA THR A 98 -6.39 9.92 -10.18
C THR A 98 -7.77 9.72 -9.58
N ASP A 99 -8.68 9.16 -10.37
CA ASP A 99 -10.01 8.77 -9.88
C ASP A 99 -10.10 7.27 -9.49
N MET A 100 -8.97 6.56 -9.46
CA MET A 100 -8.88 5.13 -9.17
C MET A 100 -7.84 4.81 -8.09
N ALA A 101 -7.82 3.55 -7.64
CA ALA A 101 -6.73 3.03 -6.83
C ALA A 101 -5.44 2.96 -7.68
N PRO A 102 -4.25 3.21 -7.07
CA PRO A 102 -2.98 3.00 -7.74
C PRO A 102 -2.68 1.50 -7.94
N SER A 103 -1.74 1.20 -8.83
CA SER A 103 -1.06 -0.09 -8.94
C SER A 103 0.44 0.12 -8.81
N LEU A 104 1.13 -0.76 -8.10
CA LEU A 104 2.57 -0.67 -7.84
C LEU A 104 3.30 -1.90 -8.39
N CYS A 105 4.53 -1.71 -8.87
CA CYS A 105 5.49 -2.81 -9.02
C CYS A 105 6.90 -2.35 -8.62
N ALA A 106 7.74 -3.33 -8.27
CA ALA A 106 9.10 -3.12 -7.81
C ALA A 106 10.03 -4.09 -8.56
N PRO A 107 10.49 -3.73 -9.77
CA PRO A 107 11.29 -4.65 -10.59
C PRO A 107 12.70 -4.88 -10.01
N THR A 108 13.17 -3.99 -9.13
CA THR A 108 14.45 -4.12 -8.42
C THR A 108 14.31 -3.61 -6.98
N PRO A 109 15.24 -3.93 -6.06
CA PRO A 109 15.19 -3.44 -4.68
C PRO A 109 15.22 -1.90 -4.55
N THR A 110 15.71 -1.20 -5.57
CA THR A 110 15.84 0.26 -5.57
C THR A 110 14.77 0.97 -6.39
N GLN A 111 14.01 0.24 -7.21
CA GLN A 111 13.02 0.81 -8.11
C GLN A 111 11.59 0.61 -7.59
N LEU A 112 10.80 1.67 -7.64
CA LEU A 112 9.37 1.65 -7.41
C LEU A 112 8.69 2.31 -8.61
N ASP A 113 7.73 1.61 -9.20
CA ASP A 113 6.90 2.07 -10.31
C ASP A 113 5.45 2.15 -9.85
N ALA A 114 4.78 3.28 -10.13
CA ALA A 114 3.40 3.54 -9.77
C ALA A 114 2.55 3.92 -10.98
N TYR A 115 1.51 3.13 -11.25
CA TYR A 115 0.60 3.30 -12.38
C TYR A 115 -0.79 3.72 -11.91
N VAL A 116 -1.39 4.66 -12.61
CA VAL A 116 -2.75 5.16 -12.33
C VAL A 116 -3.50 5.47 -13.62
N ARG A 117 -4.83 5.44 -13.55
CA ARG A 117 -5.66 6.10 -14.57
C ARG A 117 -5.76 7.59 -14.25
N GLY A 118 -5.37 8.44 -15.20
CA GLY A 118 -5.51 9.89 -15.09
C GLY A 118 -6.96 10.36 -15.33
N PRO A 119 -7.27 11.63 -15.05
CA PRO A 119 -8.59 12.20 -15.28
C PRO A 119 -9.00 12.23 -16.77
N ASP A 120 -8.02 12.16 -17.67
CA ASP A 120 -8.18 12.05 -19.12
C ASP A 120 -8.48 10.62 -19.60
N GLY A 121 -8.52 9.66 -18.68
CA GLY A 121 -8.73 8.24 -18.98
C GLY A 121 -7.47 7.50 -19.45
N ALA A 122 -6.33 8.19 -19.61
CA ALA A 122 -5.07 7.57 -19.97
C ALA A 122 -4.42 6.88 -18.77
N ILE A 123 -3.47 5.98 -19.02
CA ILE A 123 -2.61 5.40 -17.99
C ILE A 123 -1.36 6.26 -17.85
N TRP A 124 -1.12 6.73 -16.62
CA TRP A 124 0.06 7.49 -16.24
C TRP A 124 0.95 6.64 -15.35
N HIS A 125 2.25 6.87 -15.45
CA HIS A 125 3.27 6.17 -14.68
C HIS A 125 4.29 7.17 -14.11
N ALA A 126 4.65 7.00 -12.84
CA ALA A 126 5.80 7.64 -12.21
C ALA A 126 6.69 6.59 -11.55
N TRP A 127 8.01 6.82 -11.57
CA TRP A 127 8.99 5.90 -10.99
C TRP A 127 10.03 6.63 -10.14
N SER A 128 10.67 5.89 -9.24
CA SER A 128 11.83 6.37 -8.48
C SER A 128 12.89 5.28 -8.39
N ASN A 129 14.16 5.66 -8.55
CA ASN A 129 15.32 4.81 -8.29
C ASN A 129 16.19 5.49 -7.23
N GLY A 130 16.21 4.95 -6.01
CA GLY A 130 17.19 5.32 -4.96
C GLY A 130 17.37 6.79 -4.64
#